data_AF-A0A2E0PUT6-F1
#
_entry.id   AF-A0A2E0PUT6-F1
#
_cell.length_a   1.000
_cell.length_b   1.000
_cell.length_c   1.000
_cell.angle_alpha   90.00
_cell.angle_beta   90.00
_cell.angle_gamma   90.00
#
_symmetry.space_group_name_H-M   'P 1'
#
loop_
_entity.id
_entity.type
_entity.pdbx_description
1 polymer ?
#
loop_
_entity_poly.entity_id
_entity_poly.type
_entity_poly.pdbx_seq_one_letter_code
_entity_poly.pdbx_strand_id
1 'polypeptide(L)' 'MSRRVTTEDFIQRARIKHGDRYDYSKVTYVAARTKVTIICPLHGKFEQTPANHCTGHGCHEC' A
#
# COMPACT_ATOMS: atom_id res chain seq x y z
N MET A 1 0.47 14.00 -21.30
CA MET A 1 0.52 12.54 -21.08
C MET A 1 0.06 12.24 -19.66
N SER A 2 -1.16 11.75 -19.48
CA SER A 2 -1.71 11.37 -18.17
C SER A 2 -0.99 10.11 -17.67
N ARG A 3 -0.08 10.29 -16.70
CA ARG A 3 0.68 9.18 -16.11
C ARG A 3 -0.29 8.34 -15.26
N ARG A 4 -0.66 7.16 -15.75
CA ARG A 4 -1.45 6.20 -14.97
C ARG A 4 -0.56 5.70 -13.83
N VAL A 5 -1.03 5.87 -12.60
CA VAL A 5 -0.36 5.30 -11.43
C VAL A 5 -0.46 3.78 -11.52
N THR A 6 0.69 3.11 -11.49
CA THR A 6 0.78 1.64 -11.49
C THR A 6 0.95 1.13 -10.06
N THR A 7 0.83 -0.18 -9.89
CA THR A 7 1.12 -0.86 -8.62
C THR A 7 2.51 -0.52 -8.11
N GLU A 8 3.52 -0.47 -8.98
CA GLU A 8 4.88 -0.12 -8.59
C GLU A 8 5.00 1.31 -8.06
N ASP A 9 4.33 2.29 -8.68
CA ASP A 9 4.34 3.67 -8.20
C ASP A 9 3.71 3.77 -6.79
N PHE A 10 2.62 3.03 -6.55
CA PHE A 10 2.05 2.91 -5.21
C PHE A 10 3.03 2.28 -4.21
N ILE A 11 3.67 1.16 -4.57
CA ILE A 11 4.63 0.46 -3.70
C ILE A 11 5.80 1.38 -3.35
N GLN A 12 6.33 2.12 -4.32
CA GLN A 12 7.41 3.09 -4.08
C GLN A 12 6.97 4.18 -3.10
N ARG A 13 5.79 4.79 -3.29
CA ARG A 13 5.26 5.80 -2.35
C ARG A 13 5.03 5.24 -0.96
N ALA A 14 4.49 4.02 -0.90
CA ALA A 14 4.24 3.31 0.35
C ALA A 14 5.56 3.01 1.08
N ARG A 15 6.59 2.56 0.37
CA ARG A 15 7.95 2.38 0.90
C ARG A 15 8.62 3.68 1.34
N ILE A 16 8.40 4.79 0.63
CA ILE A 16 8.91 6.10 1.06
C ILE A 16 8.29 6.53 2.40
N LYS A 17 7.02 6.20 2.63
CA LYS A 17 6.28 6.56 3.85
C LYS A 17 6.51 5.60 5.02
N HIS A 18 6.48 4.31 4.76
CA HIS A 18 6.52 3.25 5.78
C HIS A 18 7.84 2.47 5.80
N GLY A 19 8.73 2.67 4.83
CA GLY A 19 9.93 1.86 4.65
C GLY A 19 9.62 0.46 4.12
N ASP A 20 10.49 -0.49 4.45
CA ASP A 20 10.33 -1.92 4.12
C ASP A 20 9.48 -2.68 5.17
N ARG A 21 8.55 -1.97 5.85
CA ARG A 21 7.71 -2.53 6.92
C ARG A 21 6.59 -3.44 6.41
N TYR A 22 6.19 -3.32 5.16
CA TYR A 22 5.06 -4.04 4.58
C TYR A 22 5.46 -4.76 3.31
N ASP A 23 4.88 -5.94 3.14
CA ASP A 23 4.98 -6.75 1.95
C ASP A 23 3.79 -6.45 1.01
N TYR A 24 4.13 -6.14 -0.23
CA TYR A 24 3.17 -5.77 -1.28
C TYR A 24 3.09 -6.84 -2.37
N SER A 25 3.58 -8.07 -2.14
CA SER A 25 3.61 -9.13 -3.16
C SER A 25 2.23 -9.53 -3.67
N LYS A 26 1.17 -9.23 -2.91
CA LYS A 26 -0.23 -9.47 -3.30
C LYS A 26 -1.02 -8.18 -3.57
N VAL A 27 -0.38 -7.02 -3.60
CA VAL A 27 -1.06 -5.76 -3.92
C VAL A 27 -1.32 -5.69 -5.41
N THR A 28 -2.56 -5.32 -5.78
CA THR A 28 -2.91 -4.94 -7.15
C THR A 28 -3.54 -3.55 -7.12
N TYR A 29 -2.82 -2.55 -7.60
CA TYR A 29 -3.33 -1.18 -7.62
C TYR A 29 -4.25 -0.98 -8.83
N VAL A 30 -5.51 -0.66 -8.55
CA VAL A 30 -6.50 -0.32 -9.58
C VAL A 30 -6.85 1.17 -9.51
N ALA A 31 -7.09 1.70 -8.31
CA ALA A 31 -7.32 3.11 -8.06
C ALA A 31 -7.02 3.48 -6.61
N ALA A 32 -6.88 4.78 -6.32
CA ALA A 32 -6.56 5.29 -4.99
C ALA A 32 -7.63 4.95 -3.92
N ARG A 33 -8.89 4.78 -4.33
CA ARG A 33 -10.03 4.41 -3.47
C ARG A 33 -10.32 2.91 -3.46
N THR A 34 -9.64 2.12 -4.28
CA THR A 34 -9.81 0.66 -4.30
C THR A 34 -8.99 0.06 -3.18
N LYS A 35 -9.60 -0.76 -2.32
CA LYS A 35 -8.87 -1.47 -1.26
C LYS A 35 -7.84 -2.41 -1.89
N VAL A 36 -6.64 -2.40 -1.35
CA VAL A 36 -5.56 -3.32 -1.69
C VAL A 36 -5.20 -4.16 -0.48
N THR A 37 -4.83 -5.41 -0.70
CA THR A 37 -4.37 -6.30 0.37
C THR A 37 -2.87 -6.09 0.59
N ILE A 38 -2.52 -5.52 1.74
CA ILE A 38 -1.15 -5.31 2.18
C ILE A 38 -0.82 -6.37 3.24
N ILE A 39 0.39 -6.89 3.22
CA ILE A 39 0.82 -7.91 4.18
C ILE A 39 1.77 -7.24 5.17
N CYS A 40 1.36 -7.17 6.43
CA CYS A 40 2.27 -6.88 7.52
C CYS A 40 3.01 -8.18 7.88
N PRO A 41 4.35 -8.22 7.86
CA PRO A 41 5.11 -9.41 8.26
C PRO A 41 4.93 -9.74 9.76
N LEU A 42 4.51 -8.77 10.58
CA LEU A 42 4.28 -8.97 12.02
C LEU A 42 2.85 -9.42 12.34
N HIS A 43 1.85 -8.80 11.71
CA HIS A 43 0.43 -8.99 12.05
C HIS A 43 -0.37 -9.77 11.00
N GLY A 44 0.20 -9.97 9.80
CA GLY A 44 -0.44 -10.67 8.68
C GLY A 44 -1.09 -9.74 7.65
N LYS A 45 -1.98 -10.29 6.83
CA LYS A 45 -2.63 -9.59 5.72
C LYS A 45 -3.78 -8.70 6.21
N PHE A 46 -3.82 -7.47 5.71
CA PHE A 46 -4.90 -6.52 5.97
C PHE A 46 -5.29 -5.77 4.68
N GLU A 47 -6.49 -5.22 4.65
CA GLU A 47 -6.99 -4.48 3.49
C GLU A 47 -7.01 -2.98 3.79
N GLN A 48 -6.43 -2.18 2.91
CA GLN A 48 -6.42 -0.73 3.04
C GLN A 48 -6.45 -0.05 1.69
N THR A 49 -7.05 1.14 1.62
CA THR A 49 -7.00 1.95 0.40
C THR A 49 -5.62 2.58 0.23
N PRO A 50 -5.05 2.60 -0.99
CA PRO A 50 -3.78 3.26 -1.28
C PRO A 50 -3.72 4.71 -0.83
N ALA A 51 -4.82 5.46 -0.95
CA ALA A 51 -4.90 6.84 -0.49
C ALA A 51 -4.57 6.96 1.01
N ASN A 52 -5.30 6.22 1.86
CA ASN A 52 -5.05 6.20 3.31
C ASN A 52 -3.65 5.68 3.63
N HIS A 53 -3.20 4.63 2.92
CA HIS A 53 -1.90 4.05 3.16
C HIS A 53 -0.76 5.05 2.90
N CYS A 54 -0.81 5.76 1.77
CA CYS A 54 0.16 6.80 1.43
C CYS A 54 0.08 8.04 2.33
N THR A 55 -1.05 8.29 3.00
CA THR A 55 -1.14 9.38 4.00
C THR A 55 -0.48 9.04 5.34
N GLY A 56 -0.10 7.78 5.57
CA GLY A 56 0.55 7.33 6.80
C GLY A 56 -0.29 6.38 7.66
N HIS A 57 -1.49 6.00 7.20
CA HIS A 57 -2.22 4.91 7.83
C HIS A 57 -1.58 3.57 7.45
N GLY A 58 -1.53 2.64 8.39
CA GLY A 58 -0.86 1.36 8.22
C GLY A 58 -1.66 0.22 8.84
N CYS A 59 -0.97 -0.84 9.21
CA CYS A 59 -1.55 -1.88 10.04
C CYS A 59 -1.96 -1.30 11.40
N HIS A 60 -3.15 -1.66 11.89
CA HIS A 60 -3.69 -1.18 13.17
C HIS A 60 -2.90 -1.61 14.41
N GLU A 61 -2.05 -2.62 14.28
CA GLU A 61 -1.28 -3.22 15.37
C GLU A 61 0.21 -2.80 15.33
N CYS A 62 0.66 -2.10 14.27
CA CYS A 62 2.01 -1.56 14.15
C CYS A 62 2.08 -0.10 14.61
#